data_AF-A0A9N9IER7-F1
#
_entry.id   AF-A0A9N9IER7-F1
#
_cell.length_a   1.000
_cell.length_b   1.000
_cell.length_c   1.000
_cell.angle_alpha   90.00
_cell.angle_beta   90.00
_cell.angle_gamma   90.00
#
_symmetry.space_group_name_H-M   'P 1'
#
loop_
_entity.id
_entity.type
_entity.pdbx_description
1 polymer ?
#
loop_
_entity_poly.entity_id
_entity_poly.type
_entity_poly.pdbx_seq_one_letter_code
_entity_poly.pdbx_strand_id
1 'polypeptide(L)'
;MDIEELKLQIGLVQAKRKRLELLLSRYLGDTIIAANEDRIVKLQKELLWKLANELFDAFSLTDSKTHELFIGAKEMTNVGFYNMLTCYDKGIARLETILRQDVQSSQSNQVQSSQSNQVENEDVRQQSGDSSQHVKCQRRHTTNIEKKILEDILNYDSFPEDIAIEILRKLQDYSQD
;
A
#
# COMPACT_ATOMS: atom_id res chain seq x y z
N MET A 1 4.82 38.89 -22.09
CA MET A 1 4.93 37.42 -22.02
C MET A 1 5.55 36.99 -23.33
N ASP A 2 6.65 36.25 -23.28
CA ASP A 2 7.34 35.81 -24.50
C ASP A 2 6.65 34.57 -25.12
N ILE A 3 6.76 34.43 -26.43
CA ILE A 3 6.14 33.33 -27.20
C ILE A 3 6.84 32.00 -26.89
N GLU A 4 8.17 32.00 -26.71
CA GLU A 4 8.91 30.78 -26.37
C GLU A 4 8.63 30.33 -24.94
N GLU A 5 8.54 31.26 -23.98
CA GLU A 5 8.08 30.96 -22.61
C GLU A 5 6.67 30.33 -22.60
N LEU A 6 5.73 30.88 -23.40
CA LEU A 6 4.38 30.33 -23.50
C LEU A 6 4.38 28.90 -24.09
N LYS A 7 5.18 28.64 -25.14
CA LYS A 7 5.36 27.29 -25.70
C LYS A 7 5.94 26.32 -24.67
N LEU A 8 6.95 26.75 -23.91
CA LEU A 8 7.58 25.94 -22.87
C LEU A 8 6.56 25.56 -21.78
N GLN A 9 5.78 26.53 -21.30
CA GLN A 9 4.73 26.26 -20.31
C GLN A 9 3.63 25.33 -20.84
N ILE A 10 3.20 25.50 -22.09
CA ILE A 10 2.25 24.58 -22.75
C ILE A 10 2.83 23.16 -22.82
N GLY A 11 4.10 23.01 -23.21
CA GLY A 11 4.79 21.71 -23.24
C GLY A 11 4.88 21.05 -21.86
N LEU A 12 5.20 21.82 -20.81
CA LEU A 12 5.22 21.35 -19.42
C LEU A 12 3.84 20.93 -18.92
N VAL A 13 2.78 21.67 -19.25
CA VAL A 13 1.39 21.32 -18.89
C VAL A 13 0.94 20.06 -19.64
N GLN A 14 1.26 19.93 -20.93
CA GLN A 14 0.97 18.72 -21.71
C GLN A 14 1.72 17.49 -21.18
N ALA A 15 2.99 17.63 -20.79
CA ALA A 15 3.76 16.56 -20.15
C ALA A 15 3.18 16.16 -18.79
N LYS A 16 2.77 17.12 -17.95
CA LYS A 16 2.06 16.88 -16.69
C LYS A 16 0.74 16.15 -16.92
N ARG A 17 -0.06 16.56 -17.90
CA ARG A 17 -1.31 15.90 -18.28
C ARG A 17 -1.07 14.43 -18.65
N LYS A 18 -0.16 14.16 -19.59
CA LYS A 18 0.16 12.78 -20.02
C LYS A 18 0.63 11.90 -18.85
N ARG A 19 1.39 12.46 -17.90
CA ARG A 19 1.83 11.75 -16.69
C ARG A 19 0.67 11.45 -15.73
N LEU A 20 -0.30 12.34 -15.59
CA LEU A 20 -1.50 12.12 -14.77
C LEU A 20 -2.46 11.14 -15.43
N GLU A 21 -2.66 11.23 -16.74
CA GLU A 21 -3.47 10.32 -17.56
C GLU A 21 -2.98 8.88 -17.40
N LEU A 22 -1.67 8.65 -17.58
CA LEU A 22 -1.00 7.37 -17.31
C LEU A 22 -1.13 6.88 -15.85
N LEU A 23 -1.14 7.80 -14.87
CA LEU A 23 -1.27 7.43 -13.45
C LEU A 23 -2.70 6.97 -13.14
N LEU A 24 -3.69 7.62 -13.74
CA LEU A 24 -5.11 7.29 -13.59
C LEU A 24 -5.44 5.97 -14.27
N SER A 25 -5.02 5.75 -15.52
CA SER A 25 -5.24 4.48 -16.23
C SER A 25 -4.55 3.30 -15.53
N ARG A 26 -3.38 3.52 -14.91
CA ARG A 26 -2.69 2.51 -14.09
C ARG A 26 -3.45 2.10 -12.81
N TYR A 27 -4.25 2.98 -12.22
CA TYR A 27 -4.89 2.75 -10.91
C TYR A 27 -6.39 2.45 -11.00
N LEU A 28 -7.10 3.12 -11.92
CA LEU A 28 -8.54 2.97 -12.11
C LEU A 28 -8.88 1.84 -13.11
N GLY A 29 -7.98 1.52 -14.04
CA GLY A 29 -8.19 0.47 -15.04
C GLY A 29 -9.31 0.76 -16.05
N ASP A 30 -9.81 1.99 -16.11
CA ASP A 30 -10.96 2.36 -16.95
C ASP A 30 -10.65 2.21 -18.44
N THR A 31 -11.40 1.31 -19.08
CA THR A 31 -11.10 0.67 -20.37
C THR A 31 -11.37 1.54 -21.61
N ILE A 32 -11.53 2.84 -21.46
CA ILE A 32 -11.99 3.73 -22.55
C ILE A 32 -10.85 4.10 -23.54
N ILE A 33 -9.58 3.93 -23.15
CA ILE A 33 -8.39 4.13 -24.02
C ILE A 33 -7.53 2.84 -24.14
N ALA A 34 -8.16 1.68 -23.92
CA ALA A 34 -7.49 0.39 -23.66
C ALA A 34 -6.35 0.02 -24.63
N ALA A 35 -6.55 0.10 -25.95
CA ALA A 35 -5.65 -0.53 -26.92
C ALA A 35 -4.19 -0.03 -26.91
N ASN A 36 -3.95 1.23 -26.54
CA ASN A 36 -2.60 1.80 -26.43
C ASN A 36 -2.14 1.90 -24.97
N GLU A 37 -3.03 2.19 -24.02
CA GLU A 37 -2.65 2.27 -22.61
C GLU A 37 -2.32 0.90 -22.02
N ASP A 38 -3.03 -0.18 -22.36
CA ASP A 38 -2.69 -1.54 -21.94
C ASP A 38 -1.29 -1.93 -22.41
N ARG A 39 -0.91 -1.52 -23.63
CA ARG A 39 0.45 -1.73 -24.17
C ARG A 39 1.49 -0.94 -23.39
N ILE A 40 1.19 0.31 -23.01
CA ILE A 40 2.10 1.16 -22.23
C ILE A 40 2.24 0.63 -20.79
N VAL A 41 1.14 0.23 -20.14
CA VAL A 41 1.14 -0.37 -18.80
C VAL A 41 1.85 -1.72 -18.80
N LYS A 42 1.63 -2.56 -19.83
CA LYS A 42 2.36 -3.81 -20.02
C LYS A 42 3.85 -3.57 -20.24
N LEU A 43 4.23 -2.67 -21.15
CA LEU A 43 5.62 -2.30 -21.37
C LEU A 43 6.29 -1.75 -20.10
N GLN A 44 5.59 -0.94 -19.30
CA GLN A 44 6.11 -0.46 -18.02
C GLN A 44 6.26 -1.57 -16.97
N LYS A 45 5.34 -2.54 -16.92
CA LYS A 45 5.48 -3.73 -16.07
C LYS A 45 6.67 -4.58 -16.51
N GLU A 46 6.84 -4.79 -17.82
CA GLU A 46 7.98 -5.51 -18.40
C GLU A 46 9.32 -4.80 -18.15
N LEU A 47 9.39 -3.48 -18.33
CA LEU A 47 10.57 -2.68 -18.03
C LEU A 47 10.91 -2.67 -16.52
N LEU A 48 9.90 -2.56 -15.66
CA LEU A 48 10.09 -2.64 -14.21
C LEU A 48 10.54 -4.03 -13.77
N TRP A 49 9.98 -5.08 -14.38
CA TRP A 49 10.40 -6.46 -14.11
C TRP A 49 11.82 -6.73 -14.60
N LYS A 50 12.18 -6.24 -15.80
CA LYS A 50 13.55 -6.30 -16.33
C LYS A 50 14.54 -5.61 -15.38
N LEU A 51 14.23 -4.38 -14.95
CA LEU A 51 15.05 -3.64 -13.98
C LEU A 51 15.16 -4.37 -12.63
N ALA A 52 14.07 -4.99 -12.15
CA ALA A 52 14.09 -5.77 -10.91
C ALA A 52 15.01 -6.99 -11.01
N ASN A 53 15.01 -7.69 -12.16
CA ASN A 53 15.91 -8.82 -12.41
C ASN A 53 17.36 -8.34 -12.55
N GLU A 54 17.63 -7.28 -13.34
CA GLU A 54 18.99 -6.72 -13.48
C GLU A 54 19.55 -6.23 -12.13
N LEU A 55 18.72 -5.67 -11.25
CA LEU A 55 19.13 -5.31 -9.88
C LEU A 55 19.36 -6.55 -9.01
N PHE A 56 18.50 -7.57 -9.11
CA PHE A 56 18.67 -8.82 -8.37
C PHE A 56 19.97 -9.53 -8.74
N ASP A 57 20.28 -9.61 -10.04
CA ASP A 57 21.53 -10.16 -10.56
C ASP A 57 22.72 -9.33 -10.05
N ALA A 58 22.63 -8.00 -10.13
CA ALA A 58 23.68 -7.09 -9.64
C ALA A 58 23.99 -7.23 -8.14
N PHE A 59 22.97 -7.48 -7.32
CA PHE A 59 23.13 -7.74 -5.88
C PHE A 59 23.60 -9.17 -5.56
N SER A 60 23.33 -10.14 -6.44
CA SER A 60 23.71 -11.55 -6.26
C SER A 60 25.16 -11.84 -6.67
N LEU A 61 25.85 -10.90 -7.32
CA LEU A 61 27.25 -11.03 -7.69
C LEU A 61 28.19 -10.97 -6.48
N THR A 62 29.25 -11.79 -6.52
CA THR A 62 30.31 -11.82 -5.49
C THR A 62 31.05 -10.48 -5.36
N ASP A 63 31.17 -9.73 -6.46
CA ASP A 63 31.51 -8.30 -6.44
C ASP A 63 30.42 -7.53 -7.18
N SER A 64 29.49 -6.94 -6.44
CA SER A 64 28.41 -6.13 -7.02
C SER A 64 28.94 -4.94 -7.83
N LYS A 65 30.17 -4.47 -7.57
CA LYS A 65 30.73 -3.25 -8.17
C LYS A 65 31.07 -3.39 -9.65
N THR A 66 31.21 -4.63 -10.15
CA THR A 66 31.50 -4.88 -11.56
C THR A 66 30.26 -4.85 -12.45
N HIS A 67 29.06 -4.73 -11.88
CA HIS A 67 27.81 -4.74 -12.65
C HIS A 67 27.58 -3.42 -13.40
N GLU A 68 27.14 -3.51 -14.66
CA GLU A 68 26.96 -2.37 -15.57
C GLU A 68 26.07 -1.27 -14.98
N LEU A 69 25.01 -1.64 -14.24
CA LEU A 69 24.09 -0.69 -13.57
C LEU A 69 24.77 0.31 -12.62
N PHE A 70 25.96 0.01 -12.11
CA PHE A 70 26.65 0.86 -11.14
C PHE A 70 27.90 1.56 -11.71
N ILE A 71 28.30 1.23 -12.94
CA ILE A 71 29.44 1.85 -13.61
C ILE A 71 29.10 3.31 -13.92
N GLY A 72 29.87 4.24 -13.36
CA GLY A 72 29.70 5.69 -13.56
C GLY A 72 28.66 6.37 -12.67
N ALA A 73 27.98 5.63 -11.77
CA ALA A 73 27.09 6.23 -10.78
C ALA A 73 27.89 6.99 -9.70
N LYS A 74 27.66 8.31 -9.57
CA LYS A 74 28.41 9.19 -8.66
C LYS A 74 28.25 8.80 -7.18
N GLU A 75 27.08 8.28 -6.83
CA GLU A 75 26.69 7.87 -5.49
C GLU A 75 27.30 6.50 -5.10
N MET A 76 27.77 5.71 -6.08
CA MET A 76 28.35 4.37 -5.89
C MET A 76 29.82 4.40 -5.44
N THR A 77 30.06 5.20 -4.40
CA THR A 77 31.28 5.12 -3.58
C THR A 77 31.30 3.84 -2.75
N ASN A 78 32.44 3.46 -2.17
CA ASN A 78 32.52 2.31 -1.25
C ASN A 78 31.52 2.42 -0.08
N VAL A 79 31.27 3.63 0.44
CA VAL A 79 30.27 3.89 1.49
C VAL A 79 28.85 3.77 0.94
N GLY A 80 28.61 4.24 -0.30
CA GLY A 80 27.35 4.09 -1.01
C GLY A 80 26.95 2.61 -1.18
N PHE A 81 27.86 1.80 -1.73
CA PHE A 81 27.68 0.34 -1.85
C PHE A 81 27.42 -0.33 -0.51
N TYR A 82 28.22 -0.04 0.52
CA TYR A 82 28.03 -0.62 1.85
C TYR A 82 26.63 -0.32 2.42
N ASN A 83 26.19 0.93 2.34
CA ASN A 83 24.86 1.34 2.80
C ASN A 83 23.75 0.70 1.96
N MET A 84 23.93 0.60 0.65
CA MET A 84 22.99 0.00 -0.29
C MET A 84 22.77 -1.49 -0.01
N LEU A 85 23.86 -2.27 0.09
CA LEU A 85 23.82 -3.70 0.42
C LEU A 85 23.24 -3.93 1.82
N THR A 86 23.69 -3.16 2.82
CA THR A 86 23.13 -3.21 4.19
C THR A 86 21.61 -2.95 4.22
N CYS A 87 21.10 -2.06 3.35
CA CYS A 87 19.68 -1.79 3.23
C CYS A 87 18.93 -2.91 2.48
N TYR A 88 19.56 -3.54 1.48
CA TYR A 88 19.02 -4.70 0.76
C TYR A 88 18.84 -5.89 1.71
N ASP A 89 19.86 -6.24 2.50
CA ASP A 89 19.82 -7.33 3.49
C ASP A 89 18.72 -7.11 4.55
N LYS A 90 18.62 -5.87 5.07
CA LYS A 90 17.54 -5.47 5.98
C LYS A 90 16.16 -5.57 5.32
N GLY A 91 16.08 -5.27 4.02
CA GLY A 91 14.88 -5.43 3.21
C GLY A 91 14.42 -6.89 3.15
N ILE A 92 15.33 -7.81 2.84
CA ILE A 92 15.08 -9.26 2.82
C ILE A 92 14.58 -9.73 4.20
N ALA A 93 15.34 -9.45 5.27
CA ALA A 93 14.98 -9.88 6.63
C ALA A 93 13.59 -9.35 7.07
N ARG A 94 13.22 -8.13 6.64
CA ARG A 94 11.89 -7.56 6.86
C ARG A 94 10.82 -8.28 6.04
N LEU A 95 11.05 -8.54 4.76
CA LEU A 95 10.08 -9.23 3.88
C LEU A 95 9.82 -10.66 4.36
N GLU A 96 10.85 -11.41 4.74
CA GLU A 96 10.67 -12.72 5.35
C GLU A 96 9.87 -12.66 6.65
N THR A 97 10.05 -11.62 7.45
CA THR A 97 9.34 -11.45 8.72
C THR A 97 7.86 -11.16 8.48
N ILE A 98 7.53 -10.34 7.48
CA ILE A 98 6.15 -10.13 7.03
C ILE A 98 5.55 -11.44 6.51
N LEU A 99 6.27 -12.17 5.64
CA LEU A 99 5.82 -13.47 5.14
C LEU A 99 5.55 -14.48 6.26
N ARG A 100 6.42 -14.55 7.28
CA ARG A 100 6.20 -15.38 8.47
C ARG A 100 4.97 -14.93 9.26
N GLN A 101 4.77 -13.63 9.45
CA GLN A 101 3.60 -13.07 10.12
C GLN A 101 2.30 -13.39 9.38
N ASP A 102 2.26 -13.22 8.06
CA ASP A 102 1.09 -13.50 7.23
C ASP A 102 0.75 -15.00 7.21
N VAL A 103 1.75 -15.87 7.09
CA VAL A 103 1.56 -17.34 7.15
C VAL A 103 1.11 -17.79 8.53
N GLN A 104 1.73 -17.30 9.61
CA GLN A 104 1.34 -17.67 10.99
C GLN A 104 -0.05 -17.15 11.35
N SER A 105 -0.39 -15.91 10.95
CA SER A 105 -1.73 -15.34 11.15
C SER A 105 -2.80 -16.09 10.33
N SER A 106 -2.42 -16.60 9.14
CA SER A 106 -3.30 -17.46 8.34
C SER A 106 -3.54 -18.83 8.98
N GLN A 107 -2.57 -19.36 9.74
CA GLN A 107 -2.72 -20.62 10.48
C GLN A 107 -3.51 -20.46 11.79
N SER A 108 -3.31 -19.39 12.56
CA SER A 108 -4.08 -19.14 13.80
C SER A 108 -5.57 -18.95 13.55
N ASN A 109 -5.93 -18.43 12.38
CA ASN A 109 -7.33 -18.19 11.99
C ASN A 109 -8.12 -19.48 11.64
N GLN A 110 -7.49 -20.65 11.57
CA GLN A 110 -8.20 -21.93 11.44
C GLN A 110 -8.43 -22.66 12.77
N VAL A 111 -7.75 -22.27 13.86
CA VAL A 111 -7.88 -22.93 15.17
C VAL A 111 -7.81 -21.94 16.33
N GLN A 112 -8.80 -21.04 16.45
CA GLN A 112 -9.08 -20.35 17.72
C GLN A 112 -10.48 -19.70 17.85
N SER A 113 -11.53 -20.47 17.55
CA SER A 113 -12.88 -20.19 18.07
C SER A 113 -13.11 -20.87 19.44
N SER A 114 -12.19 -20.67 20.40
CA SER A 114 -12.37 -21.10 21.80
C SER A 114 -11.40 -20.44 22.79
N GLN A 115 -11.94 -20.05 23.96
CA GLN A 115 -11.25 -19.74 25.23
C GLN A 115 -10.47 -18.40 25.39
N SER A 116 -11.24 -17.32 25.51
CA SER A 116 -11.46 -16.59 26.78
C SER A 116 -10.29 -16.33 27.77
N ASN A 117 -9.89 -15.05 27.83
CA ASN A 117 -9.64 -14.22 29.03
C ASN A 117 -8.39 -14.41 29.94
N GLN A 118 -7.98 -13.23 30.48
CA GLN A 118 -7.16 -12.92 31.67
C GLN A 118 -5.63 -12.85 31.52
N VAL A 119 -5.12 -11.62 31.35
CA VAL A 119 -3.97 -11.09 32.11
C VAL A 119 -4.33 -9.69 32.57
N GLU A 120 -3.92 -9.34 33.79
CA GLU A 120 -4.37 -8.17 34.55
C GLU A 120 -3.60 -6.88 34.21
N ASN A 121 -4.11 -5.73 34.68
CA ASN A 121 -3.48 -4.42 34.48
C ASN A 121 -2.37 -4.17 35.52
N GLU A 122 -1.25 -3.59 35.08
CA GLU A 122 -0.42 -2.73 35.92
C GLU A 122 -0.12 -1.40 35.21
N ASP A 123 -0.22 -0.28 35.94
CA ASP A 123 -0.07 1.10 35.47
C ASP A 123 1.04 1.81 36.25
N VAL A 124 2.07 2.30 35.55
CA VAL A 124 2.88 3.45 36.00
C VAL A 124 3.34 4.34 34.82
N ARG A 125 2.46 5.27 34.42
CA ARG A 125 2.71 6.71 34.21
C ARG A 125 4.13 7.25 33.84
N GLN A 126 4.27 7.74 32.58
CA GLN A 126 4.86 9.03 32.10
C GLN A 126 6.33 9.40 32.46
N GLN A 127 7.12 10.17 31.69
CA GLN A 127 6.99 11.01 30.48
C GLN A 127 8.43 11.24 29.90
N SER A 128 8.74 11.92 28.78
CA SER A 128 8.02 12.66 27.72
C SER A 128 8.87 12.67 26.42
N GLY A 129 8.39 13.28 25.32
CA GLY A 129 9.17 13.49 24.09
C GLY A 129 8.30 13.99 22.92
N ASP A 130 8.60 15.17 22.38
CA ASP A 130 7.77 15.92 21.43
C ASP A 130 7.43 15.15 20.15
N SER A 131 6.14 15.13 19.77
CA SER A 131 5.70 14.79 18.42
C SER A 131 4.28 15.30 18.16
N SER A 132 4.13 16.06 17.07
CA SER A 132 2.84 16.54 16.56
C SER A 132 1.86 15.39 16.36
N GLN A 133 0.86 15.30 17.23
CA GLN A 133 -0.17 14.27 17.13
C GLN A 133 -1.08 14.56 15.94
N HIS A 134 -0.79 13.91 14.81
CA HIS A 134 -1.86 13.49 13.91
C HIS A 134 -2.86 12.71 14.75
N VAL A 135 -4.06 13.27 14.93
CA VAL A 135 -5.18 12.58 15.58
C VAL A 135 -5.43 11.31 14.78
N LYS A 136 -4.98 10.16 15.31
CA LYS A 136 -5.31 8.86 14.71
C LYS A 136 -6.82 8.75 14.78
N CYS A 137 -7.50 8.70 13.63
CA CYS A 137 -8.93 8.45 13.58
C CYS A 137 -9.22 7.17 14.37
N GLN A 138 -9.85 7.33 15.53
CA GLN A 138 -10.11 6.24 16.44
C GLN A 138 -11.15 5.35 15.77
N ARG A 139 -10.70 4.18 15.29
CA ARG A 139 -11.56 3.24 14.57
C ARG A 139 -12.64 2.77 15.54
N ARG A 140 -13.89 3.20 15.33
CA ARG A 140 -15.05 2.61 16.00
C ARG A 140 -15.05 1.11 15.68
N HIS A 141 -15.13 0.29 16.72
CA HIS A 141 -15.25 -1.16 16.57
C HIS A 141 -16.73 -1.51 16.52
N THR A 142 -17.16 -2.38 15.60
CA THR A 142 -18.57 -2.73 15.50
C THR A 142 -19.03 -3.51 16.73
N THR A 143 -20.13 -3.07 17.33
CA THR A 143 -20.74 -3.75 18.48
C THR A 143 -21.35 -5.08 18.05
N ASN A 144 -21.58 -5.98 19.01
CA ASN A 144 -22.24 -7.26 18.70
C ASN A 144 -23.71 -7.07 18.25
N ILE A 145 -24.33 -5.93 18.59
CA ILE A 145 -25.68 -5.56 18.14
C ILE A 145 -25.62 -5.10 16.67
N GLU A 146 -24.68 -4.21 16.33
CA GLU A 146 -24.46 -3.77 14.94
C GLU A 146 -24.10 -4.96 14.02
N LYS A 147 -23.25 -5.88 14.48
CA LYS A 147 -22.91 -7.11 13.72
C LYS A 147 -24.16 -7.93 13.39
N LYS A 148 -25.05 -8.15 14.38
CA LYS A 148 -26.30 -8.87 14.19
C LYS A 148 -27.27 -8.16 13.23
N ILE A 149 -27.24 -6.83 13.16
CA ILE A 149 -28.03 -6.05 12.18
C ILE A 149 -27.43 -6.17 10.77
N LEU A 150 -26.11 -6.33 10.66
CA LEU A 150 -25.40 -6.50 9.38
C LEU A 150 -25.42 -7.93 8.84
N GLU A 151 -25.67 -8.95 9.68
CA GLU A 151 -25.87 -10.35 9.24
C GLU A 151 -27.03 -10.49 8.25
N ASP A 152 -28.08 -9.66 8.37
CA ASP A 152 -29.22 -9.63 7.43
C ASP A 152 -28.77 -9.33 5.98
N ILE A 153 -27.69 -8.55 5.77
CA ILE A 153 -27.17 -8.18 4.45
C ILE A 153 -26.61 -9.39 3.70
N LEU A 154 -26.04 -10.36 4.41
CA LEU A 154 -25.37 -11.52 3.82
C LEU A 154 -26.32 -12.53 3.15
N ASN A 155 -27.64 -12.33 3.32
CA ASN A 155 -28.68 -13.22 2.78
C ASN A 155 -29.22 -12.78 1.40
N TYR A 156 -28.67 -11.72 0.78
CA TYR A 156 -29.18 -11.16 -0.48
C TYR A 156 -28.12 -11.16 -1.59
N ASP A 157 -28.37 -11.91 -2.68
CA ASP A 157 -27.53 -11.92 -3.89
C ASP A 157 -27.54 -10.57 -4.63
N SER A 158 -28.58 -9.75 -4.43
CA SER A 158 -28.71 -8.40 -4.93
C SER A 158 -29.40 -7.55 -3.86
N PHE A 159 -28.72 -6.50 -3.38
CA PHE A 159 -29.12 -5.76 -2.18
C PHE A 159 -30.24 -4.74 -2.46
N PRO A 160 -31.44 -4.89 -1.87
CA PRO A 160 -32.57 -3.99 -2.14
C PRO A 160 -32.46 -2.64 -1.41
N GLU A 161 -32.83 -1.54 -2.06
CA GLU A 161 -32.75 -0.18 -1.50
C GLU A 161 -33.70 0.07 -0.31
N ASP A 162 -34.85 -0.57 -0.27
CA ASP A 162 -35.80 -0.53 0.85
C ASP A 162 -35.23 -1.18 2.12
N ILE A 163 -34.50 -2.29 1.95
CA ILE A 163 -33.79 -2.98 3.04
C ILE A 163 -32.60 -2.15 3.52
N ALA A 164 -31.88 -1.49 2.61
CA ALA A 164 -30.79 -0.57 2.94
C ALA A 164 -31.23 0.55 3.89
N ILE A 165 -32.38 1.17 3.63
CA ILE A 165 -32.95 2.26 4.44
C ILE A 165 -33.31 1.76 5.84
N GLU A 166 -33.93 0.58 5.96
CA GLU A 166 -34.32 0.02 7.26
C GLU A 166 -33.10 -0.38 8.12
N ILE A 167 -32.06 -0.95 7.50
CA ILE A 167 -30.79 -1.28 8.17
C ILE A 167 -30.07 -0.01 8.65
N LEU A 168 -30.02 1.04 7.82
CA LEU A 168 -29.44 2.33 8.20
C LEU A 168 -30.17 2.95 9.39
N ARG A 169 -31.51 2.91 9.42
CA ARG A 169 -32.30 3.39 10.56
C ARG A 169 -31.95 2.65 11.85
N LYS A 170 -31.96 1.31 11.81
CA LYS A 170 -31.57 0.48 12.98
C LYS A 170 -30.17 0.83 13.48
N LEU A 171 -29.18 0.95 12.60
CA LEU A 171 -27.80 1.30 12.98
C LEU A 171 -27.69 2.71 13.57
N GLN A 172 -28.56 3.65 13.15
CA GLN A 172 -28.57 5.00 13.71
C GLN A 172 -29.15 5.02 15.14
N ASP A 173 -30.18 4.22 15.41
CA ASP A 173 -30.80 4.11 16.74
C ASP A 173 -29.82 3.53 17.79
N TYR A 174 -28.95 2.58 17.42
CA TYR A 174 -27.94 1.99 18.32
C TYR A 174 -26.59 2.73 18.39
N SER A 175 -26.45 3.87 17.69
CA SER A 175 -25.21 4.66 17.65
C SER A 175 -25.24 5.89 18.58
N GLN A 176 -26.35 6.07 19.33
CA GLN A 176 -26.59 7.16 20.26
C GLN A 176 -26.28 6.84 21.74
N ASP A 177 -25.95 5.58 22.07
CA ASP A 177 -25.42 5.15 23.38
C ASP A 177 -23.86 5.12 23.37
#